data_AF-A0A532EQ60-F1
#
_entry.id   AF-A0A532EQ60-F1
#
_cell.length_a   1.000
_cell.length_b   1.000
_cell.length_c   1.000
_cell.angle_alpha   90.00
_cell.angle_beta   90.00
_cell.angle_gamma   90.00
#
_symmetry.space_group_name_H-M   'P 1'
#
loop_
_entity.id
_entity.type
_entity.pdbx_description
1 polymer ?
#
loop_
_entity_poly.entity_id
_entity_poly.type
_entity_poly.pdbx_seq_one_letter_code
_entity_poly.pdbx_strand_id
1 'polypeptide(L)' 'VTDLSSSGFGIRGNRSVVPGMNVTLSIDLPGMEKPFSITQSRVSWAEGCRFGVEIKTLTLEEKNYLRFFL' A
#
# COMPACT_ATOMS: atom_id res chain seq x y z
N VAL A 1 4.20 -8.01 -0.04
CA VAL A 1 3.54 -7.15 0.96
C VAL A 1 3.52 -7.91 2.27
N THR A 2 3.89 -7.29 3.38
CA THR A 2 3.81 -7.88 4.74
C THR A 2 2.79 -7.09 5.55
N ASP A 3 2.15 -7.72 6.53
CA ASP A 3 1.32 -7.01 7.52
C ASP A 3 0.22 -6.13 6.90
N LEU A 4 -0.66 -6.76 6.10
CA LEU A 4 -1.81 -6.09 5.51
C LEU A 4 -2.86 -5.78 6.59
N SER A 5 -3.32 -4.54 6.65
CA SER A 5 -4.39 -4.13 7.55
C SER A 5 -5.34 -3.17 6.84
N SER A 6 -6.49 -2.90 7.47
CA SER A 6 -7.46 -1.92 6.97
C SER A 6 -6.94 -0.48 6.96
N SER A 7 -5.87 -0.18 7.71
CA SER A 7 -5.27 1.16 7.82
C SER A 7 -3.96 1.32 7.04
N GLY A 8 -3.39 0.23 6.53
CA GLY A 8 -2.09 0.28 5.89
C GLY A 8 -1.46 -1.08 5.58
N PHE A 9 -0.28 -1.03 4.97
CA PHE A 9 0.48 -2.20 4.57
C PHE A 9 1.96 -2.03 4.85
N GLY A 10 2.63 -3.11 5.22
CA GLY A 10 4.09 -3.23 5.17
C GLY A 10 4.57 -3.57 3.77
N ILE A 11 5.59 -2.85 3.30
CA ILE A 11 6.17 -3.04 1.98
C ILE A 11 7.67 -3.26 2.12
N ARG A 12 8.17 -4.29 1.43
CA ARG A 12 9.60 -4.50 1.23
C ARG A 12 9.93 -4.10 -0.19
N GLY A 13 10.54 -2.94 -0.33
CA GLY A 13 11.01 -2.42 -1.61
C GLY A 13 12.46 -2.81 -1.91
N ASN A 14 12.96 -2.26 -3.00
CA ASN A 14 14.36 -2.30 -3.43
C ASN A 14 15.08 -0.94 -3.24
N ARG A 15 14.37 0.05 -2.68
CA ARG A 15 14.84 1.42 -2.45
C ARG A 15 14.44 1.87 -1.06
N SER A 16 15.25 2.77 -0.50
CA SER A 16 14.89 3.48 0.72
C SER A 16 13.87 4.57 0.40
N VAL A 17 12.90 4.74 1.29
CA VAL A 17 11.91 5.82 1.28
C VAL A 17 12.00 6.60 2.58
N VAL A 18 11.41 7.80 2.61
CA VAL A 18 11.44 8.67 3.79
C VAL A 18 10.04 8.75 4.40
N PRO A 19 9.89 8.63 5.73
CA PRO A 19 8.62 8.88 6.41
C PRO A 19 8.04 10.25 6.06
N GLY A 20 6.72 10.30 5.88
CA GLY A 20 6.01 11.52 5.48
C GLY A 20 5.87 11.73 3.97
N MET A 21 6.60 10.98 3.13
CA MET A 21 6.42 11.03 1.68
C MET A 21 5.04 10.52 1.28
N ASN A 22 4.37 11.24 0.38
CA ASN A 22 3.20 10.73 -0.32
C ASN A 22 3.66 9.75 -1.40
N VAL A 23 3.02 8.60 -1.46
CA VAL A 23 3.35 7.55 -2.41
C VAL A 23 2.06 7.05 -3.05
N THR A 24 2.17 6.68 -4.33
CA THR A 24 1.16 5.90 -5.03
C THR A 24 1.61 4.46 -5.04
N LEU A 25 0.74 3.56 -4.59
CA LEU A 25 0.99 2.14 -4.59
C LEU A 25 0.28 1.51 -5.76
N SER A 26 0.99 0.76 -6.58
CA SER A 26 0.40 -0.12 -7.60
C SER A 26 0.71 -1.56 -7.20
N ILE A 27 -0.34 -2.35 -7.01
CA ILE A 27 -0.29 -3.72 -6.53
C ILE A 27 -0.71 -4.64 -7.68
N ASP A 28 0.24 -5.44 -8.15
CA ASP A 28 -0.05 -6.52 -9.10
C ASP A 28 -0.64 -7.70 -8.35
N LEU A 29 -1.88 -8.04 -8.68
CA LEU A 29 -2.62 -9.13 -8.05
C LEU A 29 -2.82 -10.27 -9.04
N PRO A 30 -2.67 -11.53 -8.60
CA PRO A 30 -2.91 -12.68 -9.47
C PRO A 30 -4.38 -12.71 -9.89
N GLY A 31 -4.62 -12.83 -11.20
CA GLY A 31 -5.96 -12.87 -11.78
C GLY A 31 -6.53 -11.51 -12.18
N MET A 32 -5.82 -10.40 -11.92
CA MET A 32 -6.20 -9.08 -12.43
C MET A 32 -5.34 -8.70 -13.63
N GLU A 33 -5.97 -8.24 -14.72
CA GLU A 33 -5.24 -7.73 -15.90
C GLU A 33 -4.59 -6.37 -15.66
N LYS A 34 -5.09 -5.61 -14.68
CA LYS A 34 -4.58 -4.27 -14.36
C LYS A 34 -4.12 -4.18 -12.90
N PRO A 35 -3.01 -3.47 -12.63
CA PRO A 35 -2.55 -3.24 -11.28
C PRO A 35 -3.59 -2.43 -10.50
N PHE A 36 -3.87 -2.88 -9.28
CA PHE A 36 -4.72 -2.13 -8.36
C PHE A 36 -3.92 -0.97 -7.78
N SER A 37 -4.37 0.27 -8.01
CA SER A 37 -3.61 1.47 -7.63
C SER A 37 -4.26 2.24 -6.50
N ILE A 38 -3.51 2.51 -5.44
CA ILE A 38 -3.91 3.30 -4.27
C ILE A 38 -3.14 4.61 -4.32
N THR A 39 -3.85 5.70 -4.56
CA THR A 39 -3.23 7.02 -4.80
C THR A 39 -3.09 7.88 -3.54
N GLN A 40 -3.88 7.61 -2.49
CA GLN A 40 -3.92 8.43 -1.28
C GLN A 40 -3.22 7.76 -0.10
N SER A 41 -1.91 7.56 -0.23
CA SER A 41 -1.12 6.84 0.78
C SER A 41 0.15 7.60 1.17
N ARG A 42 0.59 7.44 2.43
CA ARG A 42 1.75 8.13 2.99
C ARG A 42 2.63 7.15 3.75
N VAL A 43 3.94 7.26 3.58
CA VAL A 43 4.89 6.45 4.35
C VAL A 43 4.81 6.85 5.83
N SER A 44 4.46 5.90 6.70
CA SER A 44 4.34 6.11 8.15
C SER A 44 5.65 5.84 8.88
N TRP A 45 6.42 4.85 8.41
CA TRP A 45 7.74 4.52 8.92
C TRP A 45 8.59 3.88 7.81
N ALA A 46 9.91 3.95 7.95
CA ALA A 46 10.85 3.30 7.04
C ALA A 46 12.07 2.79 7.83
N GLU A 47 12.51 1.58 7.50
CA GLU A 47 13.70 0.93 8.03
C GLU A 47 14.44 0.24 6.88
N GLY A 48 15.48 0.90 6.35
CA GLY A 48 16.20 0.45 5.17
C GLY A 48 15.28 0.34 3.94
N CYS A 49 15.10 -0.89 3.44
CA CYS A 49 14.22 -1.18 2.31
C CYS A 49 12.81 -1.63 2.72
N ARG A 50 12.50 -1.61 4.02
CA ARG A 50 11.16 -1.90 4.54
C ARG A 50 10.49 -0.60 4.94
N PHE A 51 9.21 -0.47 4.65
CA PHE A 51 8.45 0.71 5.03
C PHE A 51 6.98 0.38 5.18
N GLY A 52 6.34 1.04 6.14
CA GLY A 52 4.91 1.03 6.32
C GLY A 52 4.28 2.16 5.56
N VAL A 53 3.15 1.88 4.91
CA VAL A 53 2.33 2.90 4.27
C VAL A 53 0.98 2.95 4.95
N GLU A 54 0.62 4.14 5.41
CA GLU A 54 -0.70 4.48 5.93
C GLU A 54 -1.58 4.93 4.77
N ILE A 55 -2.79 4.38 4.68
CA ILE A 55 -3.77 4.78 3.68
C ILE A 55 -4.63 5.88 4.29
N LYS A 56 -4.61 7.08 3.71
CA LYS A 56 -5.38 8.21 4.26
C LYS A 56 -6.86 8.06 3.97
N THR A 57 -7.18 7.68 2.73
CA THR A 57 -8.56 7.49 2.27
C THR A 57 -8.56 6.38 1.25
N LEU A 58 -9.54 5.47 1.38
CA LEU A 58 -9.86 4.47 0.38
C LEU A 58 -11.23 4.82 -0.20
N THR A 59 -11.32 4.84 -1.52
CA THR A 59 -12.59 4.79 -2.24
C THR A 59 -13.35 3.51 -1.87
N LEU A 60 -14.67 3.50 -2.10
CA LEU A 60 -15.50 2.32 -1.81
C LEU A 60 -15.03 1.10 -2.63
N GLU A 61 -14.61 1.33 -3.87
CA GLU A 61 -14.00 0.32 -4.73
C GLU A 61 -12.74 -0.24 -4.06
N GLU A 62 -11.79 0.64 -3.70
CA GLU A 62 -10.54 0.21 -3.07
C GLU A 62 -10.75 -0.54 -1.73
N LYS A 63 -11.74 -0.12 -0.93
CA LYS A 63 -12.14 -0.83 0.31
C LYS A 63 -12.70 -2.22 0.03
N ASN A 64 -13.61 -2.34 -0.93
CA ASN A 64 -14.22 -3.61 -1.28
C ASN A 64 -13.17 -4.58 -1.83
N TYR A 65 -12.21 -4.07 -2.62
CA TYR A 65 -11.08 -4.86 -3.11
C TYR A 65 -10.17 -5.34 -1.97
N LEU A 66 -9.73 -4.47 -1.07
CA LEU A 66 -8.89 -4.88 0.06
C LEU A 66 -9.58 -5.92 0.95
N ARG A 67 -10.89 -5.81 1.14
CA ARG A 67 -11.69 -6.81 1.89
C ARG A 67 -11.73 -8.19 1.25
N PHE A 68 -11.53 -8.29 -0.07
CA PHE A 68 -11.57 -9.60 -0.75
C PHE A 68 -10.28 -10.40 -0.52
N PHE A 69 -9.17 -9.71 -0.22
CA PHE A 69 -7.85 -10.32 -0.06
C PHE A 69 -7.35 -10.37 1.41
N LEU A 70 -8.11 -9.79 2.35
CA LEU A 70 -7.92 -9.89 3.81
C LEU A 70 -8.78 -11.01 4.38
#